data_AF-A0A416D3G3-F1
#
_entry.id   AF-A0A416D3G3-F1
#
_cell.length_a   1.000
_cell.length_b   1.000
_cell.length_c   1.000
_cell.angle_alpha   90.00
_cell.angle_beta   90.00
_cell.angle_gamma   90.00
#
_symmetry.space_group_name_H-M   'P 1'
#
loop_
_entity.id
_entity.type
_entity.pdbx_description
1 polymer ?
#
loop_
_entity_poly.entity_id
_entity_poly.type
_entity_poly.pdbx_seq_one_letter_code
_entity_poly.pdbx_strand_id
1 'polypeptide(L)'
;MSVKATYDDNQSEVIKSGYSVTGYDKTKSGTQTITVTYRNQTATFDVTVAEPQITKIEITTPPTTTEYYVGQDLKTVGMVVTVTFEDESTQTTMAYTLSGYDKNTVGTQTVTVSYKGFSATFDVTVKEAEAVSISGVTVEGKTYDGKPIEYSGTPTSDNYSGDY
;
A
#
# COMPACT_ATOMS: atom_id res chain seq x y z
N MET A 1 9.34 -8.05 -37.86
CA MET A 1 9.68 -6.83 -38.61
C MET A 1 10.46 -7.23 -39.85
N SER A 2 10.17 -6.64 -41.01
CA SER A 2 10.97 -6.77 -42.22
C SER A 2 11.52 -5.40 -42.61
N VAL A 3 12.83 -5.29 -42.86
CA VAL A 3 13.46 -4.07 -43.35
C VAL A 3 13.66 -4.22 -44.85
N LYS A 4 13.15 -3.27 -45.63
CA LYS A 4 13.30 -3.24 -47.08
C LYS A 4 14.10 -2.00 -47.47
N ALA A 5 15.27 -2.19 -48.06
CA ALA A 5 16.03 -1.09 -48.65
C ALA A 5 15.59 -0.90 -50.11
N THR A 6 15.46 0.35 -50.54
CA THR A 6 15.26 0.71 -51.96
C THR A 6 16.47 1.48 -52.41
N TYR A 7 17.07 1.06 -53.53
CA TYR A 7 18.27 1.67 -54.11
C TYR A 7 17.89 2.65 -55.23
N ASP A 8 18.86 3.44 -55.68
CA ASP A 8 18.65 4.51 -56.68
C ASP A 8 18.18 3.98 -58.05
N ASP A 9 18.40 2.70 -58.32
CA ASP A 9 17.94 2.00 -59.53
C ASP A 9 16.51 1.44 -59.40
N ASN A 10 15.77 1.85 -58.38
CA ASN A 10 14.45 1.37 -57.99
C ASN A 10 14.39 -0.13 -57.62
N GLN A 11 15.52 -0.83 -57.54
CA GLN A 11 15.54 -2.17 -57.00
C GLN A 11 15.31 -2.12 -55.48
N SER A 12 14.79 -3.22 -54.96
CA SER A 12 14.61 -3.35 -53.52
C SER A 12 15.09 -4.70 -53.02
N GLU A 13 15.61 -4.70 -51.81
CA GLU A 13 16.11 -5.89 -51.14
C GLU A 13 15.56 -5.98 -49.72
N VAL A 14 15.22 -7.21 -49.30
CA VAL A 14 14.89 -7.48 -47.90
C VAL A 14 16.19 -7.65 -47.12
N ILE A 15 16.43 -6.74 -46.19
CA ILE A 15 17.62 -6.76 -45.34
C ILE A 15 17.37 -7.72 -44.18
N LYS A 16 18.17 -8.78 -44.11
CA LYS A 16 18.05 -9.83 -43.08
C LYS A 16 18.89 -9.58 -41.84
N SER A 17 19.99 -8.84 -41.95
CA SER A 17 20.92 -8.53 -40.86
C SER A 17 21.72 -7.24 -41.15
N GLY A 18 22.45 -6.72 -40.15
CA GLY A 18 23.30 -5.53 -40.32
C GLY A 18 22.57 -4.20 -40.19
N TYR A 19 21.31 -4.20 -39.77
CA TYR A 19 20.57 -3.03 -39.32
C TYR A 19 20.50 -3.00 -37.79
N SER A 20 20.34 -1.81 -37.21
CA SER A 20 20.02 -1.63 -35.79
C SER A 20 18.61 -1.07 -35.63
N VAL A 21 18.00 -1.36 -34.48
CA VAL A 21 16.67 -0.88 -34.10
C VAL A 21 16.76 -0.29 -32.69
N THR A 22 16.28 0.94 -32.53
CA THR A 22 16.27 1.64 -31.24
C THR A 22 14.92 2.35 -31.04
N GLY A 23 14.66 2.79 -29.81
CA GLY A 23 13.47 3.60 -29.48
C GLY A 23 12.25 2.81 -28.97
N TYR A 24 12.31 1.48 -28.91
CA TYR A 24 11.23 0.66 -28.34
C TYR A 24 11.49 0.29 -26.89
N ASP A 25 10.55 0.61 -26.01
CA ASP A 25 10.51 0.21 -24.61
C ASP A 25 9.11 -0.29 -24.26
N LYS A 26 8.95 -1.62 -24.13
CA LYS A 26 7.67 -2.24 -23.80
C LYS A 26 7.09 -1.82 -22.43
N THR A 27 7.91 -1.24 -21.56
CA THR A 27 7.49 -0.84 -20.21
C THR A 27 6.96 0.58 -20.12
N LYS A 28 7.08 1.35 -21.22
CA LYS A 28 6.57 2.72 -21.32
C LYS A 28 5.35 2.75 -22.23
N SER A 29 4.18 3.02 -21.64
CA SER A 29 2.99 3.33 -22.42
C SER A 29 3.13 4.65 -23.18
N GLY A 30 2.34 4.81 -24.23
CA GLY A 30 2.36 5.95 -25.13
C GLY A 30 3.00 5.66 -26.49
N THR A 31 3.00 6.66 -27.35
CA THR A 31 3.62 6.62 -28.67
C THR A 31 5.14 6.71 -28.56
N GLN A 32 5.82 5.76 -29.20
CA GLN A 32 7.27 5.64 -29.22
C GLN A 32 7.76 5.61 -30.65
N THR A 33 8.71 6.48 -30.98
CA THR A 33 9.32 6.53 -32.31
C THR A 33 10.46 5.52 -32.39
N ILE A 34 10.28 4.54 -33.26
CA ILE A 34 11.27 3.50 -33.53
C ILE A 34 12.19 3.97 -34.64
N THR A 35 13.50 3.86 -34.44
CA THR A 35 14.50 4.19 -35.44
C THR A 35 15.18 2.93 -35.94
N VAL A 36 15.11 2.70 -37.25
CA VAL A 36 15.85 1.65 -37.95
C VAL A 36 17.02 2.27 -38.68
N THR A 37 18.23 1.80 -38.43
CA THR A 37 19.45 2.29 -39.09
C THR A 37 20.07 1.20 -39.94
N TYR A 38 20.36 1.49 -41.20
CA TYR A 38 21.08 0.60 -42.12
C TYR A 38 22.01 1.42 -43.03
N ARG A 39 23.32 1.11 -43.05
CA ARG A 39 24.34 1.81 -43.85
C ARG A 39 24.25 3.35 -43.77
N ASN A 40 24.15 3.88 -42.55
CA ASN A 40 23.99 5.31 -42.22
C ASN A 40 22.67 5.98 -42.66
N GLN A 41 21.75 5.22 -43.27
CA GLN A 41 20.39 5.68 -43.54
C GLN A 41 19.47 5.29 -42.39
N THR A 42 18.54 6.18 -42.04
CA THR A 42 17.55 5.95 -40.99
C THR A 42 16.14 6.01 -41.56
N ALA A 43 15.29 5.09 -41.11
CA ALA A 43 13.84 5.18 -41.27
C ALA A 43 13.19 5.13 -39.89
N THR A 44 12.13 5.91 -39.70
CA THR A 44 11.39 5.95 -38.44
C THR A 44 9.94 5.55 -38.66
N PHE A 45 9.35 4.92 -37.64
CA PHE A 45 7.93 4.67 -37.57
C PHE A 45 7.48 4.70 -36.11
N ASP A 46 6.23 5.03 -35.87
CA ASP A 46 5.69 5.11 -34.53
C ASP A 46 5.01 3.79 -34.12
N VAL A 47 5.21 3.42 -32.87
CA VAL A 47 4.53 2.32 -32.19
C VAL A 47 3.86 2.88 -30.94
N THR A 48 2.57 2.62 -30.79
CA THR A 48 1.84 2.99 -29.56
C THR A 48 1.75 1.80 -28.64
N VAL A 49 2.30 1.93 -27.44
CA VAL A 49 2.10 0.97 -26.34
C VAL A 49 0.90 1.47 -25.52
N ALA A 50 -0.15 0.65 -25.42
CA ALA A 50 -1.35 1.03 -24.67
C ALA A 50 -1.04 1.22 -23.17
N GLU A 51 -1.75 2.14 -22.52
CA GLU A 51 -1.70 2.21 -21.06
C GLU A 51 -2.39 0.99 -20.45
N PRO A 52 -1.75 0.32 -19.47
CA PRO A 52 -2.36 -0.84 -18.83
C PRO A 52 -3.64 -0.41 -18.10
N GLN A 53 -4.77 -0.97 -18.52
CA GLN A 53 -6.07 -0.70 -17.93
C GLN A 53 -6.31 -1.62 -16.74
N ILE A 54 -6.71 -1.03 -15.61
CA ILE A 54 -7.06 -1.77 -14.40
C ILE A 54 -8.48 -2.27 -14.52
N THR A 55 -8.70 -3.53 -14.16
CA THR A 55 -10.04 -4.15 -14.11
C THR A 55 -10.50 -4.41 -12.68
N LYS A 56 -9.57 -4.66 -11.75
CA LYS A 56 -9.87 -5.01 -10.36
C LYS A 56 -8.75 -4.57 -9.41
N ILE A 57 -9.14 -4.24 -8.18
CA ILE A 57 -8.26 -4.21 -7.00
C ILE A 57 -8.76 -5.22 -5.97
N GLU A 58 -7.84 -5.87 -5.27
CA GLU A 58 -8.14 -6.86 -4.24
C GLU A 58 -7.13 -6.77 -3.09
N ILE A 59 -7.60 -6.99 -1.87
CA ILE A 59 -6.73 -7.20 -0.71
C ILE A 59 -6.45 -8.70 -0.65
N THR A 60 -5.35 -9.13 -1.25
CA THR A 60 -4.96 -10.55 -1.31
C THR A 60 -4.37 -11.05 -0.01
N THR A 61 -3.91 -10.14 0.86
CA THR A 61 -3.53 -10.45 2.24
C THR A 61 -4.00 -9.30 3.13
N PRO A 62 -4.87 -9.55 4.13
CA PRO A 62 -5.31 -8.52 5.06
C PRO A 62 -4.15 -8.09 5.99
N PRO A 63 -4.26 -6.93 6.66
CA PRO A 63 -3.29 -6.54 7.68
C PRO A 63 -3.17 -7.56 8.80
N THR A 64 -1.99 -7.66 9.42
CA THR A 64 -1.76 -8.56 10.56
C THR A 64 -2.52 -8.15 11.81
N THR A 65 -2.84 -6.86 11.94
CA THR A 65 -3.54 -6.29 13.10
C THR A 65 -4.90 -5.78 12.65
N THR A 66 -5.96 -6.43 13.13
CA THR A 66 -7.36 -6.05 12.88
C THR A 66 -8.09 -5.65 14.16
N GLU A 67 -7.43 -5.71 15.31
CA GLU A 67 -7.97 -5.25 16.59
C GLU A 67 -7.09 -4.14 17.16
N TYR A 68 -7.74 -3.09 17.64
CA TYR A 68 -7.11 -1.88 18.16
C TYR A 68 -7.79 -1.46 19.45
N TYR A 69 -7.08 -0.71 20.29
CA TYR A 69 -7.67 0.05 21.38
C TYR A 69 -7.91 1.51 20.96
N VAL A 70 -8.85 2.17 21.62
CA VAL A 70 -9.13 3.61 21.40
C VAL A 70 -7.83 4.42 21.41
N GLY A 71 -7.68 5.28 20.40
CA GLY A 71 -6.54 6.17 20.22
C GLY A 71 -5.36 5.58 19.44
N GLN A 72 -5.35 4.27 19.16
CA GLN A 72 -4.29 3.64 18.37
C GLN A 72 -4.44 3.97 16.87
N ASP A 73 -3.31 4.17 16.20
CA ASP A 73 -3.32 4.41 14.74
C ASP A 73 -3.43 3.09 13.96
N LEU A 74 -4.13 3.13 12.83
CA LEU A 74 -4.28 2.00 11.91
C LEU A 74 -2.90 1.54 11.39
N LYS A 75 -2.65 0.24 11.47
CA LYS A 75 -1.45 -0.40 10.92
C LYS A 75 -1.83 -1.28 9.74
N THR A 76 -1.15 -1.07 8.61
CA THR A 76 -1.33 -1.90 7.40
C THR A 76 -0.19 -2.91 7.20
N VAL A 77 0.58 -3.19 8.24
CA VAL A 77 1.66 -4.18 8.21
C VAL A 77 1.10 -5.54 7.75
N GLY A 78 1.79 -6.17 6.81
CA GLY A 78 1.40 -7.45 6.20
C GLY A 78 0.28 -7.36 5.16
N MET A 79 -0.34 -6.20 4.97
CA MET A 79 -1.36 -6.03 3.95
C MET A 79 -0.75 -6.07 2.55
N VAL A 80 -1.32 -6.88 1.66
CA VAL A 80 -0.95 -6.95 0.24
C VAL A 80 -2.16 -6.58 -0.60
N VAL A 81 -2.00 -5.53 -1.40
CA VAL A 81 -3.00 -5.04 -2.33
C VAL A 81 -2.55 -5.39 -3.74
N THR A 82 -3.37 -6.15 -4.44
CA THR A 82 -3.11 -6.63 -5.81
C THR A 82 -4.07 -5.97 -6.78
N VAL A 83 -3.52 -5.52 -7.90
CA VAL A 83 -4.23 -4.93 -9.03
C VAL A 83 -4.22 -5.92 -10.18
N THR A 84 -5.36 -6.13 -10.82
CA THR A 84 -5.51 -6.93 -12.03
C THR A 84 -5.72 -6.01 -13.22
N PHE A 85 -5.05 -6.30 -14.34
CA PHE A 85 -5.18 -5.57 -15.59
C PHE A 85 -6.05 -6.31 -16.61
N GLU A 86 -6.42 -5.66 -17.71
CA GLU A 86 -7.21 -6.25 -18.79
C GLU A 86 -6.56 -7.47 -19.46
N ASP A 87 -5.23 -7.55 -19.46
CA ASP A 87 -4.47 -8.69 -19.98
C ASP A 87 -4.33 -9.85 -18.98
N GLU A 88 -5.12 -9.82 -17.90
CA GLU A 88 -5.13 -10.76 -16.77
C GLU A 88 -3.84 -10.77 -15.92
N SER A 89 -2.84 -9.96 -16.27
CA SER A 89 -1.65 -9.80 -15.44
C SER A 89 -2.00 -9.13 -14.11
N THR A 90 -1.18 -9.41 -13.10
CA THR A 90 -1.36 -8.85 -11.75
C THR A 90 -0.10 -8.17 -11.24
N GLN A 91 -0.28 -7.13 -10.44
CA GLN A 91 0.81 -6.40 -9.79
C GLN A 91 0.41 -5.98 -8.39
N THR A 92 1.34 -6.06 -7.44
CA THR A 92 1.15 -5.50 -6.10
C THR A 92 1.40 -4.00 -6.10
N THR A 93 0.64 -3.25 -5.31
CA THR A 93 0.80 -1.79 -5.21
C THR A 93 0.77 -1.30 -3.77
N MET A 94 1.55 -0.25 -3.51
CA MET A 94 1.52 0.54 -2.28
C MET A 94 0.95 1.94 -2.49
N ALA A 95 0.58 2.27 -3.74
CA ALA A 95 0.09 3.60 -4.12
C ALA A 95 -1.41 3.78 -3.86
N TYR A 96 -1.94 3.20 -2.77
CA TYR A 96 -3.35 3.28 -2.40
C TYR A 96 -3.58 4.32 -1.30
N THR A 97 -4.83 4.75 -1.16
CA THR A 97 -5.30 5.57 -0.03
C THR A 97 -6.24 4.76 0.86
N LEU A 98 -6.30 5.13 2.14
CA LEU A 98 -7.17 4.50 3.13
C LEU A 98 -8.20 5.50 3.66
N SER A 99 -9.41 5.04 3.92
CA SER A 99 -10.48 5.82 4.56
C SER A 99 -11.41 4.91 5.38
N GLY A 100 -12.27 5.50 6.21
CA GLY A 100 -13.27 4.77 7.00
C GLY A 100 -12.81 4.32 8.38
N TYR A 101 -11.57 4.60 8.77
CA TYR A 101 -11.06 4.34 10.13
C TYR A 101 -11.07 5.60 11.00
N ASP A 102 -11.67 5.51 12.18
CA ASP A 102 -11.63 6.48 13.26
C ASP A 102 -11.19 5.81 14.57
N LYS A 103 -9.99 6.13 15.03
CA LYS A 103 -9.40 5.57 16.25
C LYS A 103 -10.15 5.92 17.54
N ASN A 104 -11.06 6.89 17.52
CA ASN A 104 -11.81 7.32 18.70
C ASN A 104 -13.20 6.66 18.78
N THR A 105 -13.60 5.92 17.76
CA THR A 105 -14.92 5.30 17.68
C THR A 105 -14.80 3.79 17.92
N VAL A 106 -15.39 3.31 19.01
CA VAL A 106 -15.41 1.88 19.37
C VAL A 106 -16.33 1.10 18.43
N GLY A 107 -15.97 -0.16 18.16
CA GLY A 107 -16.75 -1.09 17.35
C GLY A 107 -16.04 -1.53 16.07
N THR A 108 -16.74 -2.34 15.29
CA THR A 108 -16.28 -2.76 13.96
C THR A 108 -16.37 -1.59 12.99
N GLN A 109 -15.30 -1.37 12.25
CA GLN A 109 -15.18 -0.31 11.26
C GLN A 109 -14.67 -0.89 9.94
N THR A 110 -15.31 -0.51 8.85
CA THR A 110 -14.91 -0.91 7.51
C THR A 110 -13.92 0.10 6.94
N VAL A 111 -12.70 -0.36 6.68
CA VAL A 111 -11.65 0.42 6.04
C VAL A 111 -11.70 0.20 4.53
N THR A 112 -11.73 1.30 3.79
CA THR A 112 -11.71 1.29 2.32
C THR A 112 -10.31 1.57 1.81
N VAL A 113 -9.79 0.67 0.97
CA VAL A 113 -8.56 0.83 0.20
C VAL A 113 -8.97 1.31 -1.19
N SER A 114 -8.45 2.46 -1.64
CA SER A 114 -8.76 3.01 -2.96
C SER A 114 -7.51 3.21 -3.82
N TYR A 115 -7.61 2.87 -5.10
CA TYR A 115 -6.55 3.10 -6.09
C TYR A 115 -7.15 3.33 -7.48
N LYS A 116 -6.81 4.46 -8.12
CA LYS A 116 -7.24 4.80 -9.49
C LYS A 116 -8.73 4.56 -9.79
N GLY A 117 -9.61 4.87 -8.83
CA GLY A 117 -11.06 4.73 -8.97
C GLY A 117 -11.63 3.35 -8.59
N PHE A 118 -10.78 2.37 -8.28
CA PHE A 118 -11.17 1.06 -7.78
C PHE A 118 -11.04 1.00 -6.26
N SER A 119 -11.83 0.15 -5.60
CA SER A 119 -11.78 -0.04 -4.17
C SER A 119 -11.93 -1.48 -3.72
N ALA A 120 -11.29 -1.80 -2.60
CA ALA A 120 -11.50 -3.02 -1.81
C ALA A 120 -11.63 -2.65 -0.33
N THR A 121 -12.22 -3.51 0.48
CA THR A 121 -12.48 -3.22 1.90
C THR A 121 -12.01 -4.34 2.81
N PHE A 122 -11.67 -3.98 4.04
CA PHE A 122 -11.45 -4.91 5.14
C PHE A 122 -11.98 -4.30 6.43
N ASP A 123 -12.32 -5.15 7.39
CA ASP A 123 -12.84 -4.68 8.67
C ASP A 123 -11.76 -4.72 9.76
N VAL A 124 -11.84 -3.75 10.66
CA VAL A 124 -11.07 -3.71 11.91
C VAL A 124 -12.03 -3.47 13.07
N THR A 125 -11.59 -3.76 14.28
CA THR A 125 -12.38 -3.52 15.50
C THR A 125 -11.59 -2.64 16.46
N VAL A 126 -12.19 -1.53 16.88
CA VAL A 126 -11.67 -0.70 17.97
C VAL A 126 -12.38 -1.09 19.27
N LYS A 127 -11.60 -1.42 20.30
CA LYS A 127 -12.04 -1.82 21.63
C LYS A 127 -11.80 -0.69 22.62
N GLU A 128 -12.65 -0.60 23.63
CA GLU A 128 -12.34 0.23 24.80
C GLU A 128 -11.12 -0.31 25.53
N ALA A 129 -10.32 0.59 26.11
CA ALA A 129 -9.29 0.18 27.05
C ALA A 129 -9.96 -0.31 28.34
N GLU A 130 -9.51 -1.44 28.88
CA GLU A 130 -9.99 -1.90 30.17
C GLU A 130 -9.56 -0.90 31.26
N ALA A 131 -10.54 -0.23 31.88
CA ALA A 131 -10.27 0.65 33.00
C ALA A 131 -9.88 -0.18 34.23
N VAL A 132 -8.61 -0.11 34.63
CA VAL A 132 -8.17 -0.67 35.91
C VAL A 132 -8.54 0.32 37.01
N SER A 133 -9.45 -0.08 37.90
CA SER A 133 -9.75 0.68 39.12
C SER A 133 -9.07 0.03 40.31
N ILE A 134 -8.33 0.82 41.09
CA ILE A 134 -7.80 0.38 42.39
C ILE A 134 -8.84 0.75 43.44
N SER A 135 -9.46 -0.27 44.05
CA SER A 135 -10.38 -0.11 45.18
C SER A 135 -9.87 -0.88 46.39
N GLY A 136 -10.10 -0.37 47.60
CA GLY A 136 -9.81 -1.12 48.83
C GLY A 136 -8.38 -1.00 49.36
N VAL A 137 -7.72 0.16 49.17
CA VAL A 137 -6.45 0.43 49.86
C VAL A 137 -6.71 0.50 51.37
N THR A 138 -6.28 -0.54 52.10
CA THR A 138 -6.29 -0.56 53.56
C THR A 138 -4.88 -0.34 54.07
N VAL A 139 -4.71 0.61 54.98
CA VAL A 139 -3.47 0.76 55.72
C VAL A 139 -3.60 -0.05 57.00
N GLU A 140 -2.81 -1.12 57.15
CA GLU A 140 -2.67 -1.77 58.44
C GLU A 140 -2.03 -0.77 59.42
N GLY A 141 -2.82 -0.33 60.40
CA GLY A 141 -2.38 0.63 61.40
C GLY A 141 -1.19 0.09 62.19
N LYS A 142 0.00 0.64 61.96
CA LYS A 142 1.14 0.45 62.86
C LYS A 142 1.13 1.53 63.93
N THR A 143 1.49 1.15 65.14
CA THR A 143 1.70 2.09 66.26
C THR A 143 3.19 2.30 66.46
N TYR A 144 3.59 3.52 66.80
CA TYR A 144 4.93 3.81 67.32
C TYR A 144 4.76 4.50 68.66
N ASP A 145 5.34 3.92 69.71
CA ASP A 145 5.25 4.41 71.08
C ASP A 145 3.80 4.59 71.60
N GLY A 146 2.92 3.64 71.29
CA GLY A 146 1.52 3.66 71.72
C GLY A 146 0.62 4.68 71.00
N LYS A 147 1.16 5.48 70.08
CA LYS A 147 0.39 6.43 69.26
C LYS A 147 0.07 5.84 67.88
N PRO A 148 -1.17 6.01 67.36
CA PRO A 148 -1.49 5.70 65.97
C PRO A 148 -0.62 6.51 65.01
N ILE A 149 -0.07 5.86 63.99
CA ILE A 149 0.55 6.57 62.87
C ILE A 149 -0.57 7.02 61.94
N GLU A 150 -0.73 8.34 61.81
CA GLU A 150 -1.64 8.96 60.82
C GLU A 150 -0.97 8.92 59.44
N TYR A 151 -1.59 8.23 58.48
CA TYR A 151 -1.15 8.24 57.09
C TYR A 151 -2.02 9.24 56.32
N SER A 152 -1.39 10.26 55.73
CA SER A 152 -2.08 11.20 54.83
C SER A 152 -1.63 10.94 53.40
N GLY A 153 -2.60 10.60 52.54
CA GLY A 153 -2.37 10.39 51.11
C GLY A 153 -3.69 10.06 50.43
N THR A 154 -3.96 10.73 49.31
CA THR A 154 -5.03 10.32 48.40
C THR A 154 -4.47 9.26 47.45
N PRO A 155 -5.09 8.08 47.31
CA PRO A 155 -4.72 7.17 46.25
C PRO A 155 -4.88 7.87 44.91
N THR A 156 -3.82 7.90 44.11
CA THR A 156 -3.84 8.38 42.73
C THR A 156 -3.89 7.18 41.81
N SER A 157 -4.79 7.19 40.83
CA SER A 157 -4.81 6.21 39.74
C SER A 157 -4.19 6.87 38.52
N ASP A 158 -3.04 6.37 38.08
CA ASP A 158 -2.51 6.71 36.77
C ASP A 158 -3.00 5.69 35.75
N ASN A 159 -3.45 6.17 34.59
CA ASN A 159 -3.77 5.30 33.46
C ASN A 159 -2.47 4.66 32.96
N TYR A 160 -2.34 3.34 33.14
CA TYR A 160 -1.19 2.58 32.65
C TYR A 160 -1.36 2.26 31.17
N SER A 161 -0.70 3.01 30.29
CA SER A 161 -0.54 2.65 28.88
C SER A 161 0.72 1.79 28.71
N GLY A 162 0.65 0.52 29.11
CA GLY A 162 1.74 -0.42 28.88
C GLY A 162 1.78 -0.84 27.40
N ASP A 163 2.75 -0.32 26.65
CA ASP A 163 3.16 -0.91 25.37
C ASP A 163 3.84 -2.26 25.64
N TYR A 164 3.32 -3.33 25.03
CA TYR A 164 4.01 -4.62 24.88
C TYR A 164 4.32 -4.88 23.40
#